data_AF-A0A950H345-F1
#
_entry.id   AF-A0A950H345-F1
#
_cell.length_a   1.000
_cell.length_b   1.000
_cell.length_c   1.000
_cell.angle_alpha   90.00
_cell.angle_beta   90.00
_cell.angle_gamma   90.00
#
_symmetry.space_group_name_H-M   'P 1'
#
loop_
_entity.id
_entity.type
_entity.pdbx_description
1 polymer ?
#
loop_
_entity_poly.entity_id
_entity_poly.type
_entity_poly.pdbx_seq_one_letter_code
_entity_poly.pdbx_strand_id
1 'polypeptide(L)'
;SGAGITAFQSGTVNFAASDVPMTASDLAKVPASSGPVVQIPDILGGVSVSYNLPGVSARLRLDAPTLAGIFDGSIKTWNASQIKALNPGVTLPGNAITPEVRADSSGTTYIFSDYLNTAAGPTVWSLGASKTISWPPSAVQTPKNSGVAASIKSTPYSIGYVELSYAIKNNFTYAAVKNSSGVFVVPSTATVAADADQKTGITATNFSIVNQPGATSYPIAGYSWAILLQHQTSATTGAQVVKVLDWTTHTGGGQDYAASLAYVALPPAVQNQNRTQLLTVTGPSGQTLLTQ
;
A
#
# COMPACT_ATOMS: atom_id res chain seq x y z
N SER A 1 -0.82 -7.53 -5.96
CA SER A 1 0.50 -7.87 -5.37
C SER A 1 0.81 -9.35 -5.48
N GLY A 2 0.54 -10.21 -4.49
CA GLY A 2 0.97 -11.61 -4.54
C GLY A 2 0.49 -12.39 -5.76
N ALA A 3 -0.83 -12.41 -6.01
CA ALA A 3 -1.41 -13.09 -7.17
C ALA A 3 -0.90 -12.54 -8.52
N GLY A 4 -0.68 -11.22 -8.61
CA GLY A 4 -0.14 -10.58 -9.81
C GLY A 4 1.29 -11.04 -10.10
N ILE A 5 2.14 -11.08 -9.08
CA ILE A 5 3.53 -11.57 -9.20
C ILE A 5 3.55 -13.06 -9.57
N THR A 6 2.70 -13.89 -8.97
CA THR A 6 2.59 -15.30 -9.34
C THR A 6 2.13 -15.48 -10.79
N ALA A 7 1.11 -14.73 -11.22
CA ALA A 7 0.65 -14.76 -12.61
C ALA A 7 1.76 -14.32 -13.59
N PHE A 8 2.51 -13.28 -13.23
CA PHE A 8 3.66 -12.82 -14.02
C PHE A 8 4.76 -13.88 -14.12
N GLN A 9 5.16 -14.49 -13.01
CA GLN A 9 6.15 -15.58 -12.98
C GLN A 9 5.70 -16.79 -13.84
N SER A 10 4.40 -17.06 -13.90
CA SER A 10 3.83 -18.12 -14.75
C SER A 10 3.67 -17.75 -16.23
N GLY A 11 3.96 -16.49 -16.61
CA GLY A 11 3.80 -16.02 -17.99
C GLY A 11 2.35 -15.93 -18.48
N THR A 12 1.37 -15.87 -17.56
CA THR A 12 -0.07 -15.87 -17.91
C THR A 12 -0.65 -14.47 -18.14
N VAL A 13 0.14 -13.43 -17.90
CA VAL A 13 -0.24 -12.02 -18.04
C VAL A 13 0.85 -11.22 -18.77
N ASN A 14 0.45 -10.18 -19.50
CA ASN A 14 1.40 -9.32 -20.21
C ASN A 14 2.12 -8.33 -19.27
N PHE A 15 1.46 -7.95 -18.18
CA PHE A 15 2.03 -7.17 -17.08
C PHE A 15 1.28 -7.53 -15.78
N ALA A 16 1.90 -7.26 -14.63
CA ALA A 16 1.28 -7.42 -13.31
C ALA A 16 1.31 -6.11 -12.54
N ALA A 17 0.44 -6.02 -11.52
CA ALA A 17 0.38 -4.91 -10.58
C ALA A 17 0.65 -5.37 -9.14
N SER A 18 1.44 -4.58 -8.41
CA SER A 18 1.81 -4.86 -7.02
C SER A 18 2.12 -3.59 -6.23
N ASP A 19 1.61 -3.47 -5.00
CA ASP A 19 1.93 -2.35 -4.08
C ASP A 19 3.36 -2.39 -3.54
N VAL A 20 4.15 -3.39 -3.95
CA VAL A 20 5.58 -3.47 -3.74
C VAL A 20 6.25 -4.07 -4.97
N PRO A 21 7.46 -3.63 -5.34
CA PRO A 21 8.26 -4.29 -6.37
C PRO A 21 8.49 -5.78 -6.07
N MET A 22 8.77 -6.55 -7.11
CA MET A 22 9.36 -7.88 -7.02
C MET A 22 10.71 -7.78 -6.30
N THR A 23 10.85 -8.59 -5.26
CA THR A 23 12.12 -8.82 -4.58
C THR A 23 13.09 -9.58 -5.50
N ALA A 24 14.37 -9.65 -5.12
CA ALA A 24 15.34 -10.51 -5.81
C ALA A 24 14.88 -11.98 -5.87
N SER A 25 14.23 -12.48 -4.81
CA SER A 25 13.68 -13.85 -4.78
C SER A 25 12.45 -14.03 -5.65
N ASP A 26 11.64 -12.98 -5.85
CA ASP A 26 10.54 -12.99 -6.81
C ASP A 26 11.07 -12.96 -8.25
N LEU A 27 12.09 -12.15 -8.54
CA LEU A 27 12.73 -12.05 -9.86
C LEU A 27 13.42 -13.34 -10.27
N ALA A 28 14.08 -14.04 -9.34
CA ALA A 28 14.73 -15.33 -9.59
C ALA A 28 13.76 -16.45 -10.02
N LYS A 29 12.45 -16.27 -9.80
CA LYS A 29 11.41 -17.21 -10.23
C LYS A 29 10.85 -16.91 -11.63
N VAL A 30 11.20 -15.77 -12.22
CA VAL A 30 10.87 -15.48 -13.62
C VAL A 30 11.79 -16.36 -14.48
N PRO A 31 11.25 -17.11 -15.47
CA PRO A 31 12.09 -17.95 -16.32
C PRO A 31 13.19 -17.11 -16.99
N ALA A 32 14.45 -17.54 -16.87
CA ALA A 32 15.60 -16.78 -17.38
C ALA A 32 15.49 -16.48 -18.89
N SER A 33 14.81 -17.33 -19.64
CA SER A 33 14.49 -17.14 -21.07
C SER A 33 13.58 -15.95 -21.36
N SER A 34 12.86 -15.42 -20.36
CA SER A 34 11.98 -14.25 -20.49
C SER A 34 12.75 -12.93 -20.52
N GLY A 35 14.03 -12.94 -20.10
CA GLY A 35 14.87 -11.75 -20.03
C GLY A 35 14.59 -10.87 -18.80
N PRO A 36 15.12 -9.63 -18.79
CA PRO A 36 15.00 -8.72 -17.66
C PRO A 36 13.56 -8.24 -17.41
N VAL A 37 13.29 -7.86 -16.17
CA VAL A 37 11.99 -7.33 -15.73
C VAL A 37 12.10 -5.83 -15.48
N VAL A 38 11.18 -5.06 -16.05
CA VAL A 38 10.99 -3.64 -15.77
C VAL A 38 9.91 -3.49 -14.72
N GLN A 39 10.13 -2.57 -13.77
CA GLN A 39 9.21 -2.27 -12.68
C GLN A 39 9.09 -0.75 -12.55
N ILE A 40 7.88 -0.23 -12.74
CA ILE A 40 7.60 1.22 -12.72
C ILE A 40 6.45 1.52 -11.76
N PRO A 41 6.53 2.57 -10.92
CA PRO A 41 5.38 3.01 -10.15
C PRO A 41 4.21 3.40 -11.07
N ASP A 42 2.97 3.09 -10.70
CA ASP A 42 1.78 3.46 -11.48
C ASP A 42 0.87 4.46 -10.78
N ILE A 43 0.78 4.41 -9.45
CA ILE A 43 -0.01 5.34 -8.64
C ILE A 43 0.50 5.37 -7.20
N LEU A 44 0.14 6.41 -6.45
CA LEU A 44 0.46 6.57 -5.03
C LEU A 44 -0.83 6.58 -4.20
N GLY A 45 -0.84 5.87 -3.07
CA GLY A 45 -2.00 5.74 -2.19
C GLY A 45 -1.65 5.70 -0.71
N GLY A 46 -2.67 5.89 0.13
CA GLY A 46 -2.57 5.79 1.59
C GLY A 46 -3.30 4.55 2.12
N VAL A 47 -2.76 3.94 3.16
CA VAL A 47 -3.44 2.86 3.89
C VAL A 47 -4.09 3.44 5.13
N SER A 48 -5.42 3.49 5.13
CA SER A 48 -6.21 3.91 6.28
C SER A 48 -6.26 2.82 7.36
N VAL A 49 -6.30 3.22 8.62
CA VAL A 49 -6.67 2.34 9.74
C VAL A 49 -8.13 2.62 10.09
N SER A 50 -9.02 1.81 9.52
CA SER A 50 -10.48 1.96 9.66
C SER A 50 -11.01 1.11 10.82
N TYR A 51 -12.03 1.59 11.50
CA TYR A 51 -12.62 0.88 12.64
C TYR A 51 -14.15 1.02 12.70
N ASN A 52 -14.78 0.02 13.30
CA ASN A 52 -16.21 0.03 13.60
C ASN A 52 -16.38 0.06 15.12
N LEU A 53 -16.63 1.25 15.67
CA LEU A 53 -16.72 1.46 17.12
C LEU A 53 -18.05 2.13 17.48
N PRO A 54 -19.14 1.35 17.63
CA PRO A 54 -20.45 1.89 17.94
C PRO A 54 -20.44 2.75 19.21
N GLY A 55 -21.11 3.90 19.14
CA GLY A 55 -21.19 4.84 20.27
C GLY A 55 -19.99 5.78 20.42
N VAL A 56 -18.93 5.65 19.61
CA VAL A 56 -17.78 6.57 19.61
C VAL A 56 -17.75 7.37 18.31
N SER A 57 -18.15 8.64 18.38
CA SER A 57 -18.14 9.57 17.24
C SER A 57 -16.80 10.28 17.05
N ALA A 58 -15.96 10.33 18.10
CA ALA A 58 -14.66 10.94 18.03
C ALA A 58 -13.73 10.15 17.10
N ARG A 59 -12.94 10.87 16.29
CA ARG A 59 -11.85 10.27 15.52
C ARG A 59 -10.73 9.89 16.48
N LEU A 60 -10.40 8.61 16.53
CA LEU A 60 -9.32 8.12 17.38
C LEU A 60 -7.96 8.55 16.85
N ARG A 61 -7.07 8.85 17.79
CA ARG A 61 -5.63 9.06 17.61
C ARG A 61 -4.92 7.78 18.00
N LEU A 62 -4.11 7.25 17.09
CA LEU A 62 -3.32 6.03 17.31
C LEU A 62 -1.88 6.27 16.88
N ASP A 63 -0.93 5.67 17.60
CA ASP A 63 0.49 5.67 17.23
C ASP A 63 0.96 4.26 16.85
N ALA A 64 2.19 4.16 16.31
CA ALA A 64 2.71 2.88 15.85
C ALA A 64 2.77 1.80 16.95
N PRO A 65 3.24 2.08 18.19
CA PRO A 65 3.23 1.06 19.25
C PRO A 65 1.83 0.58 19.63
N THR A 66 0.84 1.48 19.68
CA THR A 66 -0.54 1.09 19.97
C THR A 66 -1.14 0.25 18.84
N LEU A 67 -0.88 0.62 17.58
CA LEU A 67 -1.29 -0.18 16.43
C LEU A 67 -0.62 -1.55 16.43
N ALA A 68 0.70 -1.61 16.65
CA ALA A 68 1.43 -2.87 16.78
C ALA A 68 0.81 -3.78 17.85
N GLY A 69 0.53 -3.22 19.03
CA GLY A 69 -0.08 -3.97 20.13
C GLY A 69 -1.51 -4.46 19.84
N ILE A 70 -2.29 -3.70 19.06
CA ILE A 70 -3.62 -4.15 18.62
C ILE A 70 -3.50 -5.35 17.67
N PHE A 71 -2.61 -5.25 16.69
CA PHE A 71 -2.51 -6.22 15.60
C PHE A 71 -1.67 -7.46 15.97
N ASP A 72 -0.82 -7.38 16.99
CA ASP A 72 -0.14 -8.55 17.61
C ASP A 72 -0.95 -9.21 18.73
N GLY A 73 -2.06 -8.58 19.14
CA GLY A 73 -3.00 -9.11 20.14
C GLY A 73 -2.61 -8.84 21.61
N SER A 74 -1.58 -8.05 21.88
CA SER A 74 -1.21 -7.63 23.24
C SER A 74 -2.16 -6.56 23.81
N ILE A 75 -2.75 -5.72 22.97
CA ILE A 75 -3.82 -4.76 23.30
C ILE A 75 -5.15 -5.34 22.86
N LYS A 76 -5.97 -5.77 23.82
CA LYS A 76 -7.16 -6.60 23.55
C LYS A 76 -8.49 -5.87 23.66
N THR A 77 -8.55 -4.71 24.31
CA THR A 77 -9.80 -3.97 24.55
C THR A 77 -9.67 -2.51 24.17
N TRP A 78 -10.77 -1.92 23.69
CA TRP A 78 -10.79 -0.51 23.25
C TRP A 78 -10.48 0.49 24.36
N ASN A 79 -10.76 0.13 25.62
CA ASN A 79 -10.48 0.96 26.80
C ASN A 79 -9.10 0.71 27.42
N ALA A 80 -8.19 0.02 26.73
CA ALA A 80 -6.81 -0.17 27.18
C ALA A 80 -6.12 1.18 27.46
N SER A 81 -5.19 1.18 28.43
CA SER A 81 -4.54 2.42 28.90
C SER A 81 -3.76 3.13 27.79
N GLN A 82 -3.15 2.36 26.88
CA GLN A 82 -2.44 2.88 25.71
C GLN A 82 -3.37 3.68 24.80
N ILE A 83 -4.55 3.14 24.46
CA ILE A 83 -5.52 3.82 23.59
C ILE A 83 -6.12 5.04 24.33
N LYS A 84 -6.46 4.91 25.61
CA LYS A 84 -6.98 6.01 26.43
C LYS A 84 -6.01 7.18 26.51
N ALA A 85 -4.72 6.92 26.71
CA ALA A 85 -3.70 7.95 26.84
C ALA A 85 -3.60 8.84 25.58
N LEU A 86 -3.83 8.26 24.40
CA LEU A 86 -3.82 8.99 23.12
C LEU A 86 -5.13 9.77 22.87
N ASN A 87 -6.21 9.44 23.58
CA ASN A 87 -7.57 9.93 23.35
C ASN A 87 -8.21 10.52 24.62
N PRO A 88 -7.59 11.54 25.25
CA PRO A 88 -8.14 12.14 26.45
C PRO A 88 -9.53 12.72 26.20
N GLY A 89 -10.47 12.45 27.11
CA GLY A 89 -11.85 12.91 27.01
C GLY A 89 -12.76 12.05 26.13
N VAL A 90 -12.24 11.00 25.48
CA VAL A 90 -13.07 10.04 24.72
C VAL A 90 -13.49 8.89 25.63
N THR A 91 -14.80 8.65 25.75
CA THR A 91 -15.33 7.47 26.45
C THR A 91 -15.16 6.23 25.58
N LEU A 92 -14.15 5.41 25.91
CA LEU A 92 -13.82 4.18 25.17
C LEU A 92 -14.51 2.95 25.80
N PRO A 93 -15.13 2.07 25.00
CA PRO A 93 -15.83 0.90 25.50
C PRO A 93 -14.87 -0.20 25.97
N GLY A 94 -15.32 -1.04 26.93
CA GLY A 94 -14.55 -2.18 27.43
C GLY A 94 -14.54 -3.40 26.51
N ASN A 95 -15.16 -3.31 25.34
CA ASN A 95 -15.29 -4.41 24.38
C ASN A 95 -13.93 -4.85 23.84
N ALA A 96 -13.84 -6.15 23.54
CA ALA A 96 -12.70 -6.73 22.87
C ALA A 96 -12.52 -6.10 21.48
N ILE A 97 -11.26 -5.98 21.05
CA ILE A 97 -10.89 -5.52 19.72
C ILE A 97 -10.83 -6.73 18.80
N THR A 98 -11.39 -6.61 17.59
CA THR A 98 -11.25 -7.60 16.52
C THR A 98 -10.39 -7.04 15.39
N PRO A 99 -9.10 -7.43 15.29
CA PRO A 99 -8.26 -7.04 14.16
C PRO A 99 -8.74 -7.72 12.86
N GLU A 100 -8.96 -6.92 11.82
CA GLU A 100 -9.38 -7.35 10.49
C GLU A 100 -8.19 -7.20 9.53
N VAL A 101 -7.70 -8.32 9.02
CA VAL A 101 -6.43 -8.38 8.27
C VAL A 101 -6.59 -9.16 6.97
N ARG A 102 -5.59 -9.01 6.09
CA ARG A 102 -5.57 -9.71 4.80
C ARG A 102 -5.17 -11.18 4.97
N ALA A 103 -5.96 -12.06 4.36
CA ALA A 103 -5.64 -13.49 4.23
C ALA A 103 -4.71 -13.78 3.04
N ASP A 104 -4.75 -12.94 2.01
CA ASP A 104 -3.96 -13.12 0.78
C ASP A 104 -2.65 -12.31 0.80
N SER A 105 -1.66 -12.77 0.03
CA SER A 105 -0.39 -12.07 -0.11
C SER A 105 -0.58 -10.67 -0.73
N SER A 106 -0.32 -9.64 0.06
CA SER A 106 -0.89 -8.30 -0.10
C SER A 106 0.18 -7.23 0.04
N GLY A 107 0.25 -6.30 -0.91
CA GLY A 107 1.17 -5.17 -0.80
C GLY A 107 0.66 -4.13 0.20
N THR A 108 -0.66 -3.95 0.35
CA THR A 108 -1.26 -3.19 1.46
C THR A 108 -0.80 -3.71 2.83
N THR A 109 -0.68 -5.05 2.97
CA THR A 109 -0.16 -5.68 4.20
C THR A 109 1.32 -5.39 4.38
N TYR A 110 2.09 -5.41 3.30
CA TYR A 110 3.48 -4.98 3.36
C TYR A 110 3.59 -3.52 3.82
N ILE A 111 2.90 -2.57 3.19
CA ILE A 111 2.97 -1.14 3.54
C ILE A 111 2.60 -0.94 5.02
N PHE A 112 1.51 -1.58 5.48
CA PHE A 112 1.08 -1.49 6.87
C PHE A 112 2.12 -2.08 7.85
N SER A 113 2.60 -3.29 7.59
CA SER A 113 3.59 -3.95 8.45
C SER A 113 4.98 -3.30 8.40
N ASP A 114 5.36 -2.68 7.27
CA ASP A 114 6.57 -1.89 7.12
C ASP A 114 6.51 -0.61 7.95
N TYR A 115 5.36 0.06 7.98
CA TYR A 115 5.14 1.18 8.91
C TYR A 115 5.29 0.74 10.36
N LEU A 116 4.66 -0.37 10.77
CA LEU A 116 4.78 -0.87 12.15
C LEU A 116 6.24 -1.22 12.49
N ASN A 117 6.92 -1.94 11.61
CA ASN A 117 8.32 -2.31 11.78
C ASN A 117 9.24 -1.08 11.88
N THR A 118 9.00 -0.06 11.07
CA THR A 118 9.81 1.17 11.02
C THR A 118 9.53 2.10 12.20
N ALA A 119 8.25 2.34 12.52
CA ALA A 119 7.85 3.38 13.47
C ALA A 119 7.70 2.87 14.91
N ALA A 120 7.30 1.61 15.12
CA ALA A 120 7.27 1.00 16.46
C ALA A 120 8.61 0.33 16.81
N GLY A 121 9.37 -0.08 15.79
CA GLY A 121 10.61 -0.82 15.95
C GLY A 121 10.40 -2.33 16.17
N PRO A 122 11.42 -3.16 15.88
CA PRO A 122 11.29 -4.62 15.88
C PRO A 122 11.10 -5.23 17.28
N THR A 123 11.39 -4.48 18.35
CA THR A 123 11.16 -4.90 19.73
C THR A 123 9.68 -4.83 20.12
N VAL A 124 8.93 -3.91 19.52
CA VAL A 124 7.49 -3.75 19.71
C VAL A 124 6.71 -4.53 18.65
N TRP A 125 7.18 -4.51 17.39
CA TRP A 125 6.60 -5.24 16.28
C TRP A 125 7.53 -6.37 15.81
N SER A 126 7.33 -7.56 16.36
CA SER A 126 8.19 -8.73 16.09
C SER A 126 7.80 -9.52 14.84
N LEU A 127 6.63 -9.24 14.24
CA LEU A 127 6.12 -10.00 13.09
C LEU A 127 6.78 -9.60 11.75
N GLY A 128 7.58 -8.53 11.74
CA GLY A 128 8.34 -8.06 10.58
C GLY A 128 7.49 -7.40 9.49
N ALA A 129 8.13 -7.00 8.38
CA ALA A 129 7.49 -6.39 7.22
C ALA A 129 7.38 -7.39 6.06
N SER A 130 6.18 -7.73 5.63
CA SER A 130 5.96 -8.76 4.60
C SER A 130 4.61 -8.63 3.92
N LYS A 131 4.51 -9.15 2.69
CA LYS A 131 3.21 -9.32 2.00
C LYS A 131 2.29 -10.33 2.71
N THR A 132 2.87 -11.20 3.53
CA THR A 132 2.16 -12.20 4.33
C THR A 132 2.72 -12.19 5.75
N ILE A 133 1.87 -11.94 6.73
CA ILE A 133 2.20 -11.91 8.15
C ILE A 133 1.53 -13.11 8.82
N SER A 134 2.25 -13.78 9.72
CA SER A 134 1.67 -14.81 10.59
C SER A 134 0.88 -14.14 11.71
N TRP A 135 -0.36 -13.76 11.39
CA TRP A 135 -1.23 -13.04 12.31
C TRP A 135 -1.59 -13.89 13.55
N PRO A 136 -1.77 -13.26 14.72
CA PRO A 136 -2.29 -13.94 15.90
C PRO A 136 -3.69 -14.54 15.65
N PRO A 137 -4.08 -15.61 16.37
CA PRO A 137 -5.41 -16.22 16.22
C PRO A 137 -6.60 -15.28 16.48
N SER A 138 -6.38 -14.14 17.16
CA SER A 138 -7.41 -13.13 17.39
C SER A 138 -7.76 -12.31 16.15
N ALA A 139 -6.95 -12.35 15.10
CA ALA A 139 -7.19 -11.61 13.87
C ALA A 139 -8.11 -12.39 12.91
N VAL A 140 -9.14 -11.72 12.40
CA VAL A 140 -10.02 -12.24 11.36
C VAL A 140 -9.36 -11.95 10.01
N GLN A 141 -9.16 -13.00 9.21
CA GLN A 141 -8.45 -12.90 7.94
C GLN A 141 -9.42 -13.00 6.78
N THR A 142 -9.47 -11.97 5.93
CA THR A 142 -10.30 -11.96 4.72
C THR A 142 -9.47 -11.54 3.50
N PRO A 143 -9.76 -12.07 2.31
CA PRO A 143 -8.97 -11.75 1.12
C PRO A 143 -9.34 -10.37 0.56
N LYS A 144 -8.33 -9.66 0.05
CA LYS A 144 -8.42 -8.37 -0.65
C LYS A 144 -8.89 -7.20 0.24
N ASN A 145 -8.68 -5.97 -0.22
CA ASN A 145 -9.22 -4.78 0.44
C ASN A 145 -10.74 -4.85 0.60
N SER A 146 -11.46 -5.42 -0.37
CA SER A 146 -12.92 -5.60 -0.31
C SER A 146 -13.36 -6.53 0.82
N GLY A 147 -12.62 -7.62 1.07
CA GLY A 147 -12.94 -8.54 2.15
C GLY A 147 -12.74 -7.88 3.52
N VAL A 148 -11.59 -7.22 3.70
CA VAL A 148 -11.29 -6.52 4.96
C VAL A 148 -12.29 -5.40 5.21
N ALA A 149 -12.62 -4.61 4.19
CA ALA A 149 -13.64 -3.57 4.30
C ALA A 149 -15.01 -4.16 4.68
N ALA A 150 -15.45 -5.23 4.01
CA ALA A 150 -16.72 -5.88 4.35
C ALA A 150 -16.73 -6.37 5.81
N SER A 151 -15.62 -6.96 6.26
CA SER A 151 -15.47 -7.47 7.62
C SER A 151 -15.52 -6.35 8.66
N ILE A 152 -14.77 -5.25 8.46
CA ILE A 152 -14.84 -4.06 9.34
C ILE A 152 -16.29 -3.57 9.45
N LYS A 153 -16.99 -3.47 8.31
CA LYS A 153 -18.38 -2.98 8.26
C LYS A 153 -19.34 -3.86 9.06
N SER A 154 -19.19 -5.18 8.99
CA SER A 154 -20.11 -6.14 9.62
C SER A 154 -19.75 -6.49 11.06
N THR A 155 -18.53 -6.21 11.51
CA THR A 155 -18.03 -6.63 12.82
C THR A 155 -17.93 -5.43 13.77
N PRO A 156 -18.86 -5.25 14.73
CA PRO A 156 -18.73 -4.26 15.78
C PRO A 156 -17.43 -4.45 16.57
N TYR A 157 -16.83 -3.34 17.00
CA TYR A 157 -15.58 -3.30 17.76
C TYR A 157 -14.35 -3.78 16.98
N SER A 158 -14.42 -3.81 15.65
CA SER A 158 -13.31 -4.19 14.77
C SER A 158 -12.43 -3.00 14.39
N ILE A 159 -11.19 -3.32 13.99
CA ILE A 159 -10.21 -2.40 13.42
C ILE A 159 -9.40 -3.13 12.35
N GLY A 160 -9.21 -2.51 11.19
CA GLY A 160 -8.43 -3.09 10.10
C GLY A 160 -7.76 -2.03 9.25
N TYR A 161 -6.93 -2.49 8.32
CA TYR A 161 -6.22 -1.63 7.37
C TYR A 161 -6.74 -1.85 5.95
N VAL A 162 -7.09 -0.76 5.28
CA VAL A 162 -7.53 -0.77 3.88
C VAL A 162 -6.97 0.44 3.15
N GLU A 163 -6.76 0.30 1.85
CA GLU A 163 -6.45 1.44 0.99
C GLU A 163 -7.55 2.53 1.15
N LEU A 164 -7.14 3.80 1.18
CA LEU A 164 -7.97 4.96 1.52
C LEU A 164 -9.25 5.05 0.67
N SER A 165 -9.20 4.76 -0.62
CA SER A 165 -10.40 4.78 -1.48
C SER A 165 -11.48 3.79 -1.00
N TYR A 166 -11.10 2.64 -0.43
CA TYR A 166 -12.05 1.70 0.16
C TYR A 166 -12.69 2.25 1.43
N ALA A 167 -11.93 2.94 2.28
CA ALA A 167 -12.47 3.58 3.47
C ALA A 167 -13.46 4.71 3.12
N ILE A 168 -13.11 5.54 2.13
CA ILE A 168 -13.98 6.61 1.62
C ILE A 168 -15.25 6.03 1.03
N LYS A 169 -15.13 5.06 0.11
CA LYS A 169 -16.27 4.44 -0.58
C LYS A 169 -17.26 3.78 0.40
N ASN A 170 -16.78 3.26 1.52
CA ASN A 170 -17.61 2.62 2.54
C ASN A 170 -18.03 3.56 3.68
N ASN A 171 -17.66 4.85 3.63
CA ASN A 171 -17.93 5.85 4.67
C ASN A 171 -17.44 5.41 6.06
N PHE A 172 -16.23 4.82 6.13
CA PHE A 172 -15.66 4.41 7.41
C PHE A 172 -15.14 5.57 8.23
N THR A 173 -15.20 5.39 9.55
CA THR A 173 -14.36 6.14 10.47
C THR A 173 -12.97 5.48 10.49
N TYR A 174 -11.93 6.30 10.39
CA TYR A 174 -10.53 5.85 10.40
C TYR A 174 -9.68 6.73 11.30
N ALA A 175 -8.63 6.17 11.88
CA ALA A 175 -7.80 6.88 12.86
C ALA A 175 -6.97 8.00 12.23
N ALA A 176 -6.66 9.02 13.03
CA ALA A 176 -5.51 9.88 12.79
C ALA A 176 -4.26 9.16 13.34
N VAL A 177 -3.22 9.02 12.52
CA VAL A 177 -2.03 8.24 12.87
C VAL A 177 -0.87 9.17 13.18
N LYS A 178 -0.18 8.93 14.30
CA LYS A 178 1.00 9.69 14.70
C LYS A 178 2.14 9.45 13.71
N ASN A 179 2.65 10.51 13.09
CA ASN A 179 3.79 10.43 12.18
C ASN A 179 5.13 10.63 12.92
N SER A 180 6.23 10.54 12.18
CA SER A 180 7.60 10.72 12.67
C SER A 180 7.86 12.07 13.34
N SER A 181 7.09 13.12 13.00
CA SER A 181 7.16 14.45 13.61
C SER A 181 6.31 14.58 14.87
N GLY A 182 5.67 13.48 15.31
CA GLY A 182 4.83 13.44 16.51
C GLY A 182 3.42 13.99 16.32
N VAL A 183 3.01 14.31 15.08
CA VAL A 183 1.69 14.87 14.76
C VAL A 183 0.73 13.75 14.35
N PHE A 184 -0.52 13.83 14.81
CA PHE A 184 -1.57 12.90 14.37
C PHE A 184 -2.18 13.38 13.06
N VAL A 185 -1.91 12.64 11.98
CA VAL A 185 -2.31 13.00 10.61
C VAL A 185 -3.41 12.06 10.13
N VAL A 186 -4.44 12.64 9.51
CA VAL A 186 -5.53 11.90 8.87
C VAL A 186 -5.12 11.57 7.42
N PRO A 187 -5.39 10.35 6.91
CA PRO A 187 -5.09 10.04 5.52
C PRO A 187 -5.97 10.86 4.57
N SER A 188 -5.32 11.44 3.56
CA SER A 188 -5.93 12.16 2.45
C SER A 188 -4.96 12.16 1.27
N THR A 189 -5.41 12.50 0.07
CA THR A 189 -4.50 12.65 -1.08
C THR A 189 -3.42 13.70 -0.81
N ALA A 190 -3.74 14.80 -0.13
CA ALA A 190 -2.77 15.83 0.23
C ALA A 190 -1.70 15.35 1.24
N THR A 191 -2.10 14.61 2.28
CA THR A 191 -1.17 14.13 3.31
C THR A 191 -0.32 12.94 2.84
N VAL A 192 -0.85 12.14 1.90
CA VAL A 192 -0.08 11.10 1.18
C VAL A 192 0.92 11.73 0.21
N ALA A 193 0.53 12.78 -0.53
CA ALA A 193 1.46 13.52 -1.38
C ALA A 193 2.60 14.13 -0.57
N ALA A 194 2.30 14.76 0.58
CA ALA A 194 3.29 15.36 1.46
C ALA A 194 4.35 14.36 1.97
N ASP A 195 3.95 13.11 2.24
CA ASP A 195 4.86 12.02 2.62
C ASP A 195 5.76 11.61 1.45
N ALA A 196 5.18 11.40 0.26
CA ALA A 196 5.94 11.04 -0.93
C ALA A 196 6.92 12.15 -1.40
N ASP A 197 6.59 13.42 -1.20
CA ASP A 197 7.48 14.55 -1.53
C ASP A 197 8.79 14.53 -0.73
N GLN A 198 8.83 13.86 0.42
CA GLN A 198 10.07 13.70 1.19
C GLN A 198 11.01 12.63 0.60
N LYS A 199 10.52 11.80 -0.32
CA LYS A 199 11.29 10.73 -0.96
C LYS A 199 10.88 10.54 -2.42
N THR A 200 11.45 11.38 -3.29
CA THR A 200 11.16 11.39 -4.73
C THR A 200 12.03 10.44 -5.56
N GLY A 201 13.21 10.05 -5.07
CA GLY A 201 14.18 9.18 -5.76
C GLY A 201 13.96 7.68 -5.54
N ILE A 202 12.72 7.19 -5.75
CA ILE A 202 12.39 5.79 -5.51
C ILE A 202 12.88 4.86 -6.62
N THR A 203 13.31 3.65 -6.24
CA THR A 203 13.65 2.57 -7.17
C THR A 203 13.00 1.27 -6.72
N ALA A 204 13.00 0.24 -7.56
CA ALA A 204 12.49 -1.07 -7.18
C ALA A 204 13.19 -1.69 -5.95
N THR A 205 14.39 -1.21 -5.59
CA THR A 205 15.15 -1.65 -4.41
C THR A 205 15.12 -0.64 -3.25
N ASN A 206 14.64 0.58 -3.49
CA ASN A 206 14.51 1.64 -2.50
C ASN A 206 13.15 2.35 -2.64
N PHE A 207 12.06 1.58 -2.51
CA PHE A 207 10.71 2.01 -2.85
C PHE A 207 9.87 2.49 -1.66
N SER A 208 10.15 2.00 -0.45
CA SER A 208 9.30 2.31 0.71
C SER A 208 9.37 3.79 1.06
N ILE A 209 8.21 4.39 1.27
CA ILE A 209 8.07 5.77 1.74
C ILE A 209 7.40 5.82 3.13
N VAL A 210 7.19 4.70 3.83
CA VAL A 210 6.50 4.77 5.13
C VAL A 210 7.23 5.69 6.11
N ASN A 211 6.45 6.41 6.92
CA ASN A 211 6.91 7.24 8.02
C ASN A 211 7.94 8.32 7.63
N GLN A 212 7.81 8.98 6.47
CA GLN A 212 8.68 10.11 6.13
C GLN A 212 8.53 11.27 7.14
N PRO A 213 9.53 12.16 7.25
CA PRO A 213 9.43 13.39 8.05
C PRO A 213 8.32 14.34 7.57
N GLY A 214 8.03 15.37 8.36
CA GLY A 214 7.10 16.44 7.98
C GLY A 214 5.78 16.42 8.76
N ALA A 215 5.29 17.60 9.15
CA ALA A 215 4.11 17.73 10.00
C ALA A 215 2.79 17.29 9.31
N THR A 216 2.75 17.29 7.99
CA THR A 216 1.58 16.92 7.18
C THR A 216 1.70 15.55 6.52
N SER A 217 2.82 14.85 6.70
CA SER A 217 3.07 13.54 6.09
C SER A 217 2.25 12.46 6.77
N TYR A 218 1.39 11.78 6.01
CA TYR A 218 0.66 10.62 6.51
C TYR A 218 1.58 9.38 6.47
N PRO A 219 1.81 8.70 7.61
CA PRO A 219 2.96 7.81 7.73
C PRO A 219 2.75 6.41 7.14
N ILE A 220 1.54 6.09 6.65
CA ILE A 220 1.23 4.78 6.05
C ILE A 220 0.86 4.97 4.57
N ALA A 221 1.86 5.30 3.76
CA ALA A 221 1.72 5.55 2.33
C ALA A 221 2.64 4.64 1.50
N GLY A 222 2.29 4.44 0.23
CA GLY A 222 3.10 3.64 -0.68
C GLY A 222 2.66 3.74 -2.14
N TYR A 223 3.61 3.42 -3.02
CA TYR A 223 3.36 3.33 -4.46
C TYR A 223 2.82 1.94 -4.83
N SER A 224 1.98 1.88 -5.85
CA SER A 224 1.76 0.67 -6.65
C SER A 224 2.69 0.67 -7.86
N TRP A 225 2.98 -0.53 -8.36
CA TRP A 225 3.97 -0.80 -9.38
C TRP A 225 3.41 -1.70 -10.47
N ALA A 226 3.60 -1.28 -11.72
CA ALA A 226 3.46 -2.14 -12.89
C ALA A 226 4.77 -2.89 -13.16
N ILE A 227 4.63 -4.18 -13.49
CA ILE A 227 5.72 -5.13 -13.70
C ILE A 227 5.53 -5.75 -15.08
N LEU A 228 6.55 -5.66 -15.93
CA LEU A 228 6.53 -6.20 -17.29
C LEU A 228 7.89 -6.73 -17.72
N LEU A 229 7.93 -7.60 -18.72
CA LEU A 229 9.17 -8.03 -19.34
C LEU A 229 9.77 -6.89 -20.17
N GLN A 230 11.10 -6.74 -20.12
CA GLN A 230 11.81 -5.76 -20.95
C GLN A 230 11.80 -6.17 -22.43
N HIS A 231 11.83 -7.47 -22.71
CA HIS A 231 11.74 -8.00 -24.07
C HIS A 231 10.41 -8.71 -24.27
N GLN A 232 9.56 -8.14 -25.12
CA GLN A 232 8.21 -8.63 -25.39
C GLN A 232 8.23 -9.64 -26.53
N THR A 233 7.52 -10.76 -26.36
CA THR A 233 7.43 -11.83 -27.36
C THR A 233 6.52 -11.50 -28.55
N SER A 234 5.69 -10.46 -28.41
CA SER A 234 4.78 -9.95 -29.44
C SER A 234 4.98 -8.45 -29.61
N ALA A 235 5.35 -8.01 -30.82
CA ALA A 235 5.48 -6.58 -31.12
C ALA A 235 4.15 -5.85 -30.94
N THR A 236 3.06 -6.43 -31.45
CA THR A 236 1.72 -5.86 -31.38
C THR A 236 1.23 -5.73 -29.94
N THR A 237 1.28 -6.83 -29.18
CA THR A 237 0.79 -6.83 -27.79
C THR A 237 1.69 -5.97 -26.90
N GLY A 238 3.02 -6.11 -27.05
CA GLY A 238 3.99 -5.33 -26.27
C GLY A 238 3.85 -3.83 -26.50
N ALA A 239 3.62 -3.39 -27.76
CA ALA A 239 3.37 -1.98 -28.05
C ALA A 239 2.12 -1.46 -27.33
N GLN A 240 1.03 -2.23 -27.29
CA GLN A 240 -0.19 -1.83 -26.57
C GLN A 240 0.03 -1.76 -25.05
N VAL A 241 0.76 -2.73 -24.49
CA VAL A 241 1.10 -2.76 -23.06
C VAL A 241 1.94 -1.53 -22.69
N VAL A 242 2.97 -1.24 -23.47
CA VAL A 242 3.85 -0.09 -23.21
C VAL A 242 3.10 1.23 -23.37
N LYS A 243 2.23 1.36 -24.39
CA LYS A 243 1.38 2.55 -24.58
C LYS A 243 0.38 2.76 -23.44
N VAL A 244 -0.28 1.71 -22.96
CA VAL A 244 -1.24 1.86 -21.86
C VAL A 244 -0.54 2.19 -20.55
N LEU A 245 0.65 1.61 -20.28
CA LEU A 245 1.44 1.94 -19.10
C LEU A 245 2.00 3.36 -19.17
N ASP A 246 2.47 3.79 -20.35
CA ASP A 246 2.90 5.17 -20.55
C ASP A 246 1.75 6.15 -20.31
N TRP A 247 0.59 5.94 -20.93
CA TRP A 247 -0.60 6.74 -20.70
C TRP A 247 -1.01 6.73 -19.23
N THR A 248 -1.04 5.56 -18.60
CA THR A 248 -1.46 5.41 -17.20
C THR A 248 -0.55 6.19 -16.25
N THR A 249 0.75 6.21 -16.52
CA THR A 249 1.77 6.76 -15.60
C THR A 249 2.12 8.22 -15.85
N HIS A 250 1.47 8.91 -16.79
CA HIS A 250 1.76 10.30 -17.13
C HIS A 250 0.54 11.22 -17.06
N THR A 251 0.84 12.50 -16.81
CA THR A 251 -0.10 13.64 -16.94
C THR A 251 -0.53 13.79 -18.40
N GLY A 252 -1.78 14.21 -18.63
CA GLY A 252 -2.41 14.12 -19.97
C GLY A 252 -2.91 12.70 -20.28
N GLY A 253 -2.93 11.83 -19.26
CA GLY A 253 -3.38 10.45 -19.33
C GLY A 253 -4.00 9.97 -18.02
N GLY A 254 -3.64 8.77 -17.56
CA GLY A 254 -4.25 8.13 -16.39
C GLY A 254 -4.04 8.89 -15.08
N GLN A 255 -2.95 9.65 -14.97
CA GLN A 255 -2.68 10.44 -13.77
C GLN A 255 -3.71 11.55 -13.54
N ASP A 256 -4.36 12.04 -14.59
CA ASP A 256 -5.39 13.08 -14.49
C ASP A 256 -6.66 12.57 -13.76
N TYR A 257 -6.85 11.25 -13.68
CA TYR A 257 -7.98 10.61 -13.00
C TYR A 257 -7.72 10.27 -11.54
N ALA A 258 -6.45 10.30 -11.09
CA ALA A 258 -6.02 9.84 -9.77
C ALA A 258 -6.84 10.43 -8.62
N ALA A 259 -6.96 11.76 -8.59
CA ALA A 259 -7.62 12.48 -7.51
C ALA A 259 -9.11 12.11 -7.38
N SER A 260 -9.81 11.89 -8.51
CA SER A 260 -11.22 11.48 -8.50
C SER A 260 -11.45 10.10 -7.88
N LEU A 261 -10.40 9.28 -7.83
CA LEU A 261 -10.40 7.94 -7.26
C LEU A 261 -9.76 7.89 -5.87
N ALA A 262 -9.50 9.05 -5.27
CA ALA A 262 -8.79 9.22 -3.99
C ALA A 262 -7.34 8.72 -3.98
N TYR A 263 -6.69 8.71 -5.14
CA TYR A 263 -5.27 8.45 -5.29
C TYR A 263 -4.48 9.74 -5.53
N VAL A 264 -3.17 9.65 -5.35
CA VAL A 264 -2.24 10.74 -5.64
C VAL A 264 -1.54 10.45 -6.96
N ALA A 265 -1.51 11.46 -7.83
CA ALA A 265 -0.75 11.39 -9.06
C ALA A 265 0.76 11.28 -8.76
N LEU A 266 1.48 10.54 -9.58
CA LEU A 266 2.92 10.36 -9.47
C LEU A 266 3.64 11.72 -9.56
N PRO A 267 4.65 11.98 -8.73
CA PRO A 267 5.49 13.17 -8.88
C PRO A 267 6.14 13.23 -10.27
N PRO A 268 6.37 14.42 -10.86
CA PRO A 268 6.93 14.54 -12.21
C PRO A 268 8.26 13.80 -12.41
N ALA A 269 9.12 13.74 -11.38
CA ALA A 269 10.36 12.99 -11.42
C ALA A 269 10.14 11.48 -11.61
N VAL A 270 9.12 10.92 -10.96
CA VAL A 270 8.74 9.51 -11.09
C VAL A 270 8.11 9.23 -12.46
N GLN A 271 7.28 10.14 -12.98
CA GLN A 271 6.76 10.03 -14.35
C GLN A 271 7.91 9.98 -15.38
N ASN A 272 8.87 10.90 -15.28
CA ASN A 272 10.05 10.90 -16.14
C ASN A 272 10.87 9.61 -16.04
N GLN A 273 11.09 9.10 -14.82
CA GLN A 273 11.75 7.82 -14.61
C GLN A 273 10.99 6.67 -15.29
N ASN A 274 9.67 6.65 -15.19
CA ASN A 274 8.83 5.65 -15.87
C ASN A 274 8.99 5.70 -17.38
N ARG A 275 8.96 6.91 -17.97
CA ARG A 275 9.22 7.12 -19.39
C ARG A 275 10.56 6.52 -19.81
N THR A 276 11.62 6.82 -19.06
CA THR A 276 12.96 6.28 -19.33
C THR A 276 12.96 4.75 -19.28
N GLN A 277 12.31 4.13 -18.30
CA GLN A 277 12.22 2.67 -18.19
C GLN A 277 11.41 2.06 -19.34
N LEU A 278 10.28 2.65 -19.70
CA LEU A 278 9.42 2.17 -20.80
C LEU A 278 10.10 2.27 -22.17
N LEU A 279 10.98 3.26 -22.38
CA LEU A 279 11.80 3.36 -23.60
C LEU A 279 12.79 2.19 -23.76
N THR A 280 13.12 1.48 -22.68
CA THR A 280 13.98 0.29 -22.75
C THR A 280 13.24 -0.97 -23.18
N VAL A 281 11.91 -0.92 -23.26
CA VAL A 281 11.10 -2.09 -23.60
C VAL A 281 11.13 -2.31 -25.12
N THR A 282 11.49 -3.53 -25.51
CA THR A 282 11.71 -3.93 -26.91
C THR A 282 10.77 -5.03 -27.36
N GLY A 283 10.50 -5.09 -28.66
CA GLY A 283 9.81 -6.20 -29.30
C GLY A 283 10.76 -7.30 -29.77
N PRO A 284 10.24 -8.33 -30.46
CA PRO A 284 11.00 -9.52 -30.85
C PRO A 284 12.22 -9.25 -31.74
N SER A 285 12.24 -8.14 -32.49
CA SER A 285 13.37 -7.76 -33.34
C SER A 285 14.31 -6.74 -32.67
N GLY A 286 14.18 -6.51 -31.37
CA GLY A 286 15.01 -5.57 -30.60
C GLY A 286 14.62 -4.09 -30.76
N GLN A 287 13.50 -3.81 -31.44
CA GLN A 287 13.00 -2.47 -31.66
C GLN A 287 12.30 -1.92 -30.41
N THR A 288 12.55 -0.66 -30.04
CA THR A 288 11.82 0.02 -28.97
C THR A 288 10.34 0.10 -29.30
N LEU A 289 9.48 -0.29 -28.35
CA LEU A 289 8.03 -0.40 -28.57
C LEU A 289 7.26 0.89 -28.28
N LEU A 290 7.77 1.77 -27.43
CA LEU A 290 7.09 3.00 -27.06
C LEU A 290 7.01 4.03 -28.20
N THR A 291 7.97 3.98 -29.13
CA THR A 291 8.07 4.92 -30.26
C THR A 291 7.32 4.47 -31.51
N GLN A 292 6.58 3.35 -31.43
CA GLN A 292 5.74 2.82 -32.51
C GLN A 292 4.27 3.15 -32.31
#